data_AF-A0A750MAW0-F1
#
_entry.id   AF-A0A750MAW0-F1
#
_cell.length_a   1.000
_cell.length_b   1.000
_cell.length_c   1.000
_cell.angle_alpha   90.00
_cell.angle_beta   90.00
_cell.angle_gamma   90.00
#
_symmetry.space_group_name_H-M   'P 1'
#
loop_
_entity.id
_entity.type
_entity.pdbx_description
1 polymer ?
#
loop_
_entity_poly.entity_id
_entity_poly.type
_entity_poly.pdbx_seq_one_letter_code
_entity_poly.pdbx_strand_id
1 'polypeptide(L)'
;MHHATPLITTIVGGLVLAFILGMIANKLRISPLVGYLLAGVLAGPFTPGFVADTKLAPELAELGVILLMFGVGLHFSLKDLMAVKSIAIPGAVAQIAVATLLGMALSAVLEWSLMTGIVFGLCLSTASTVVLLRALEERQLLDSQRGQIAIGWLIVEDLVMVLTLVLLPAVAGMVEKGDVGIASLAVDMGITIGKVVAFIAIMMLVGRRLVPWIMARSAATGSRELFTLSVLALALGIAFGAVELFDVSFALGAFFAGMVLNESELSHRAAHDTLPLRDAFAVLFFVSVGMLFDPLVLIQQPLAVLATLAIIVFGKSIAAFFLVRMFGHSPRTALTIAASLAQIGEFAFILAGLGMALNLLPQAGQNLVLAGAILSIMLNPVLFTLLEKYLAKTETLEEQTLEEAIEEEKQIPVDICNHALLVGFGRVGSLLGEKLLAAGIPLVVIETSRTRVDELRERGIRAVLGNAANEEIMNLAHLDCARWLLLTIPNGYEAGEIVASAREKSPDIEIIARAHYDDEVKYITERGANQVVMGEREIARAMLELLETPPAGEVVAS
;
A
#
# COMPACT_ATOMS: atom_id res chain seq x y z
N MET A 1 39.91 -0.76 -27.59
CA MET A 1 39.78 -1.13 -26.16
C MET A 1 38.32 -0.98 -25.78
N HIS A 2 37.52 -2.06 -25.86
CA HIS A 2 36.16 -2.02 -25.34
C HIS A 2 36.25 -1.97 -23.82
N HIS A 3 35.98 -0.82 -23.21
CA HIS A 3 35.65 -0.80 -21.79
C HIS A 3 34.35 -1.60 -21.65
N ALA A 4 34.46 -2.85 -21.22
CA ALA A 4 33.30 -3.57 -20.76
C ALA A 4 32.77 -2.78 -19.56
N THR A 5 31.60 -2.17 -19.71
CA THR A 5 30.89 -1.46 -18.65
C THR A 5 29.72 -2.33 -18.19
N PRO A 6 29.98 -3.53 -17.62
CA PRO A 6 28.94 -4.54 -17.36
C PRO A 6 27.82 -4.00 -16.48
N LEU A 7 28.15 -3.13 -15.52
CA LEU A 7 27.17 -2.44 -14.69
C LEU A 7 26.23 -1.54 -15.52
N ILE A 8 26.80 -0.66 -16.36
CA ILE A 8 26.02 0.27 -17.18
C ILE A 8 25.18 -0.49 -18.18
N THR A 9 25.74 -1.51 -18.83
CA THR A 9 24.99 -2.35 -19.78
C THR A 9 23.86 -3.10 -19.08
N THR A 10 24.07 -3.60 -17.86
CA THR A 10 23.04 -4.28 -17.07
C THR A 10 21.91 -3.33 -16.68
N ILE A 11 22.24 -2.15 -16.15
CA ILE A 11 21.24 -1.14 -15.75
C ILE A 11 20.45 -0.65 -16.98
N VAL A 12 21.15 -0.21 -18.03
CA VAL A 12 20.50 0.34 -19.23
C VAL A 12 19.71 -0.74 -19.95
N GLY A 13 20.28 -1.92 -20.15
CA GLY A 13 19.60 -3.04 -20.79
C GLY A 13 18.36 -3.48 -20.02
N GLY A 14 18.48 -3.65 -18.70
CA GLY A 14 17.37 -4.01 -17.82
C GLY A 14 16.24 -2.97 -17.86
N LEU A 15 16.56 -1.68 -17.67
CA LEU A 15 15.56 -0.61 -17.68
C LEU A 15 14.89 -0.44 -19.05
N VAL A 16 15.63 -0.50 -20.15
CA VAL A 16 15.06 -0.37 -21.50
C VAL A 16 14.12 -1.53 -21.82
N LEU A 17 14.54 -2.78 -21.53
CA LEU A 17 13.68 -3.95 -21.72
C LEU A 17 12.44 -3.89 -20.84
N ALA A 18 12.62 -3.54 -19.56
CA ALA A 18 11.53 -3.40 -18.61
C ALA A 18 10.54 -2.29 -19.01
N PHE A 19 11.03 -1.17 -19.55
CA PHE A 19 10.19 -0.11 -20.07
C PHE A 19 9.35 -0.60 -21.26
N ILE A 20 9.96 -1.25 -22.25
CA ILE A 20 9.25 -1.74 -23.45
C ILE A 20 8.20 -2.78 -23.06
N LEU A 21 8.60 -3.81 -22.30
CA LEU A 21 7.70 -4.89 -21.91
C LEU A 21 6.65 -4.43 -20.89
N GLY A 22 7.01 -3.53 -19.98
CA GLY A 22 6.07 -2.89 -19.05
C GLY A 22 5.02 -2.05 -19.79
N MET A 23 5.40 -1.32 -20.85
CA MET A 23 4.47 -0.57 -21.67
C MET A 23 3.52 -1.50 -22.45
N ILE A 24 4.03 -2.64 -22.94
CA ILE A 24 3.21 -3.68 -23.56
C ILE A 24 2.23 -4.29 -22.55
N ALA A 25 2.69 -4.64 -21.35
CA ALA A 25 1.84 -5.17 -20.28
C ALA A 25 0.72 -4.18 -19.90
N ASN A 26 1.07 -2.90 -19.74
CA ASN A 26 0.11 -1.84 -19.46
C ASN A 26 -0.93 -1.68 -20.57
N LYS A 27 -0.51 -1.74 -21.84
CA LYS A 27 -1.42 -1.70 -23.01
C LYS A 27 -2.40 -2.87 -23.02
N LEU A 28 -1.99 -4.03 -22.50
CA LEU A 28 -2.83 -5.22 -22.34
C LEU A 28 -3.69 -5.18 -21.06
N ARG A 29 -3.68 -4.09 -20.29
CA ARG A 29 -4.36 -3.93 -18.99
C ARG A 29 -3.88 -4.95 -17.94
N ILE A 30 -2.61 -5.34 -18.00
CA ILE A 30 -1.95 -6.18 -17.00
C ILE A 30 -0.99 -5.29 -16.19
N SER A 31 -0.70 -5.67 -14.94
CA SER A 31 0.30 -4.98 -14.11
C SER A 31 1.66 -4.87 -14.84
N PRO A 32 2.27 -3.67 -14.90
CA PRO A 32 3.61 -3.47 -15.47
C PRO A 32 4.68 -4.36 -14.84
N LEU A 33 4.50 -4.81 -13.60
CA LEU A 33 5.40 -5.72 -12.89
C LEU A 33 5.67 -7.01 -13.68
N VAL A 34 4.65 -7.52 -14.39
CA VAL A 34 4.80 -8.69 -15.26
C VAL A 34 5.79 -8.40 -16.39
N GLY A 35 5.73 -7.20 -16.98
CA GLY A 35 6.67 -6.77 -18.01
C GLY A 35 8.11 -6.66 -17.49
N TYR A 36 8.28 -6.19 -16.26
CA TYR A 36 9.60 -6.09 -15.62
C TYR A 36 10.21 -7.47 -15.33
N LEU A 37 9.38 -8.41 -14.84
CA LEU A 37 9.79 -9.81 -14.64
C LEU A 37 10.16 -10.46 -15.97
N LEU A 38 9.33 -10.31 -17.01
CA LEU A 38 9.63 -10.83 -18.35
C LEU A 38 10.89 -10.22 -18.96
N ALA A 39 11.19 -8.96 -18.69
CA ALA A 39 12.46 -8.34 -19.08
C ALA A 39 13.64 -9.05 -18.44
N GLY A 40 13.51 -9.40 -17.16
CA GLY A 40 14.45 -10.26 -16.45
C GLY A 40 14.62 -11.63 -17.09
N VAL A 41 13.50 -12.30 -17.43
CA VAL A 41 13.52 -13.62 -18.08
C VAL A 41 14.29 -13.56 -19.40
N LEU A 42 14.06 -12.53 -20.22
CA LEU A 42 14.77 -12.31 -21.49
C LEU A 42 16.23 -11.90 -21.32
N ALA A 43 16.56 -11.20 -20.23
CA ALA A 43 17.92 -10.79 -19.90
C ALA A 43 18.66 -11.82 -19.03
N GLY A 44 18.03 -12.96 -18.75
CA GLY A 44 18.52 -13.99 -17.84
C GLY A 44 19.30 -15.10 -18.56
N PRO A 45 20.08 -15.90 -17.82
CA PRO A 45 20.89 -16.98 -18.37
C PRO A 45 20.08 -18.14 -18.96
N PHE A 46 18.79 -18.25 -18.64
CA PHE A 46 17.94 -19.36 -19.06
C PHE A 46 17.23 -19.13 -20.41
N THR A 47 17.39 -17.96 -21.03
CA THR A 47 16.85 -17.68 -22.36
C THR A 47 17.96 -17.28 -23.33
N PRO A 48 17.83 -17.58 -24.64
CA PRO A 48 18.84 -17.20 -25.61
C PRO A 48 18.83 -15.69 -25.83
N GLY A 49 19.99 -15.03 -25.75
CA GLY A 49 20.10 -13.60 -26.02
C GLY A 49 21.19 -12.90 -25.22
N PHE A 50 20.97 -11.61 -24.97
CA PHE A 50 21.81 -10.81 -24.08
C PHE A 50 21.57 -11.23 -22.64
N VAL A 51 22.63 -11.63 -21.93
CA VAL A 51 22.57 -11.98 -20.50
C VAL A 51 23.18 -10.84 -19.71
N ALA A 52 22.38 -10.25 -18.81
CA ALA A 52 22.87 -9.26 -17.86
C ALA A 52 23.83 -9.90 -16.83
N ASP A 53 24.67 -9.08 -16.20
CA ASP A 53 25.68 -9.59 -15.27
C ASP A 53 25.01 -10.22 -14.04
N THR A 54 25.19 -11.53 -13.87
CA THR A 54 24.53 -12.32 -12.81
C THR A 54 25.08 -12.07 -11.41
N LYS A 55 26.20 -11.33 -11.27
CA LYS A 55 26.73 -10.90 -9.97
C LYS A 55 26.25 -9.51 -9.60
N LEU A 56 26.25 -8.57 -10.56
CA LEU A 56 25.85 -7.19 -10.32
C LEU A 56 24.32 -7.01 -10.25
N ALA A 57 23.55 -7.80 -11.01
CA ALA A 57 22.10 -7.68 -11.00
C ALA A 57 21.48 -7.94 -9.61
N PRO A 58 21.89 -8.99 -8.85
CA PRO A 58 21.44 -9.17 -7.47
C PRO A 58 21.80 -8.02 -6.52
N GLU A 59 23.01 -7.47 -6.60
CA GLU A 59 23.42 -6.32 -5.76
C GLU A 59 22.55 -5.07 -6.04
N LEU A 60 22.22 -4.82 -7.32
CA LEU A 60 21.28 -3.76 -7.69
C LEU A 60 19.86 -4.05 -7.22
N ALA A 61 19.47 -5.31 -7.21
CA ALA A 61 18.17 -5.75 -6.70
C ALA A 61 18.06 -5.52 -5.20
N GLU A 62 19.13 -5.70 -4.42
CA GLU A 62 19.16 -5.40 -2.99
C GLU A 62 18.89 -3.92 -2.70
N LEU A 63 19.45 -3.01 -3.49
CA LEU A 63 19.11 -1.57 -3.39
C LEU A 63 17.63 -1.33 -3.67
N GLY A 64 17.06 -2.03 -4.65
CA GLY A 64 15.62 -2.04 -4.93
C GLY A 64 14.81 -2.52 -3.74
N VAL A 65 15.19 -3.65 -3.14
CA VAL A 65 14.55 -4.18 -1.92
C VAL A 65 14.62 -3.16 -0.79
N ILE A 66 15.76 -2.54 -0.53
CA ILE A 66 15.89 -1.52 0.52
C ILE A 66 14.89 -0.38 0.30
N LEU A 67 14.87 0.21 -0.90
CA LEU A 67 13.98 1.34 -1.18
C LEU A 67 12.50 0.94 -1.20
N LEU A 68 12.17 -0.26 -1.71
CA LEU A 68 10.82 -0.84 -1.66
C LEU A 68 10.37 -1.03 -0.21
N MET A 69 11.17 -1.69 0.62
CA MET A 69 10.85 -2.00 2.01
C MET A 69 10.78 -0.74 2.87
N PHE A 70 11.64 0.23 2.60
CA PHE A 70 11.53 1.56 3.19
C PHE A 70 10.19 2.23 2.82
N GLY A 71 9.81 2.16 1.54
CA GLY A 71 8.52 2.62 1.06
C GLY A 71 7.35 1.93 1.77
N VAL A 72 7.39 0.60 1.93
CA VAL A 72 6.37 -0.16 2.67
C VAL A 72 6.32 0.31 4.13
N GLY A 73 7.47 0.48 4.79
CA GLY A 73 7.54 1.03 6.14
C GLY A 73 6.91 2.42 6.27
N LEU A 74 7.03 3.27 5.24
CA LEU A 74 6.38 4.59 5.21
C LEU A 74 4.85 4.52 5.07
N HIS A 75 4.30 3.47 4.49
CA HIS A 75 2.85 3.30 4.36
C HIS A 75 2.26 2.46 5.49
N PHE A 76 3.09 1.88 6.34
CA PHE A 76 2.65 1.10 7.50
C PHE A 76 2.00 2.01 8.55
N SER A 77 0.68 1.97 8.63
CA SER A 77 -0.11 2.70 9.62
C SER A 77 -0.62 1.76 10.71
N LEU A 78 -0.04 1.87 11.91
CA LEU A 78 -0.51 1.11 13.08
C LEU A 78 -1.96 1.45 13.42
N LYS A 79 -2.40 2.68 13.13
CA LYS A 79 -3.78 3.13 13.36
C LYS A 79 -4.76 2.38 12.48
N ASP A 80 -4.44 2.23 11.19
CA ASP A 80 -5.32 1.56 10.22
C ASP A 80 -5.42 0.07 10.52
N LEU A 81 -4.32 -0.57 10.91
CA LEU A 81 -4.34 -1.95 11.39
C LEU A 81 -5.20 -2.10 12.65
N MET A 82 -5.09 -1.17 13.60
CA MET A 82 -5.86 -1.23 14.86
C MET A 82 -7.37 -1.07 14.65
N ALA A 83 -7.80 -0.38 13.58
CA ALA A 83 -9.20 -0.23 13.21
C ALA A 83 -9.86 -1.55 12.79
N VAL A 84 -9.11 -2.44 12.11
CA VAL A 84 -9.61 -3.73 11.58
C VAL A 84 -9.00 -4.96 12.26
N LYS A 85 -8.34 -4.77 13.41
CA LYS A 85 -7.54 -5.80 14.11
C LYS A 85 -8.31 -7.10 14.43
N SER A 86 -9.62 -7.02 14.65
CA SER A 86 -10.46 -8.17 15.01
C SER A 86 -10.60 -9.19 13.88
N ILE A 87 -10.44 -8.75 12.62
CA ILE A 87 -10.52 -9.62 11.43
C ILE A 87 -9.15 -9.75 10.77
N ALA A 88 -8.44 -8.64 10.56
CA ALA A 88 -7.20 -8.61 9.79
C ALA A 88 -6.10 -9.48 10.42
N ILE A 89 -5.86 -9.37 11.74
CA ILE A 89 -4.80 -10.14 12.42
C ILE A 89 -5.08 -11.65 12.41
N PRO A 90 -6.19 -12.14 12.98
CA PRO A 90 -6.44 -13.58 13.01
C PRO A 90 -6.68 -14.14 11.61
N GLY A 91 -7.31 -13.36 10.72
CA GLY A 91 -7.53 -13.72 9.32
C GLY A 91 -6.22 -13.95 8.57
N ALA A 92 -5.30 -12.97 8.59
CA ALA A 92 -4.01 -13.08 7.93
C ALA A 92 -3.17 -14.24 8.48
N VAL A 93 -3.05 -14.35 9.81
CA VAL A 93 -2.28 -15.45 10.42
C VAL A 93 -2.85 -16.82 10.05
N ALA A 94 -4.18 -16.97 10.08
CA ALA A 94 -4.84 -18.21 9.70
C ALA A 94 -4.68 -18.52 8.20
N GLN A 95 -4.82 -17.53 7.32
CA GLN A 95 -4.61 -17.72 5.89
C GLN A 95 -3.16 -18.07 5.58
N ILE A 96 -2.18 -17.44 6.23
CA ILE A 96 -0.76 -17.76 6.07
C ILE A 96 -0.51 -19.20 6.49
N ALA A 97 -1.07 -19.62 7.62
CA ALA A 97 -0.97 -21.01 8.07
C ALA A 97 -1.58 -21.98 7.06
N VAL A 98 -2.78 -21.70 6.53
CA VAL A 98 -3.43 -22.55 5.52
C VAL A 98 -2.62 -22.61 4.23
N ALA A 99 -2.17 -21.47 3.70
CA ALA A 99 -1.33 -21.42 2.50
C ALA A 99 0.00 -22.16 2.71
N THR A 100 0.59 -22.03 3.90
CA THR A 100 1.81 -22.74 4.27
C THR A 100 1.59 -24.24 4.31
N LEU A 101 0.51 -24.70 4.93
CA LEU A 101 0.13 -26.12 4.97
C LEU A 101 -0.15 -26.70 3.58
N LEU A 102 -0.81 -25.95 2.70
CA LEU A 102 -1.02 -26.35 1.31
C LEU A 102 0.31 -26.46 0.54
N GLY A 103 1.22 -25.50 0.74
CA GLY A 103 2.57 -25.54 0.19
C GLY A 103 3.39 -26.73 0.72
N MET A 104 3.30 -27.02 2.02
CA MET A 104 3.91 -28.19 2.64
C MET A 104 3.34 -29.49 2.08
N ALA A 105 2.03 -29.56 1.85
CA ALA A 105 1.39 -30.73 1.24
C ALA A 105 1.91 -30.97 -0.18
N LEU A 106 2.00 -29.91 -1.01
CA LEU A 106 2.57 -30.01 -2.35
C LEU A 106 4.06 -30.40 -2.29
N SER A 107 4.81 -29.80 -1.37
CA SER A 107 6.22 -30.11 -1.13
C SER A 107 6.43 -31.59 -0.75
N ALA A 108 5.54 -32.16 0.06
CA ALA A 108 5.60 -33.58 0.41
C ALA A 108 5.33 -34.49 -0.80
N VAL A 109 4.42 -34.10 -1.69
CA VAL A 109 4.17 -34.81 -2.96
C VAL A 109 5.39 -34.72 -3.90
N LEU A 110 6.14 -33.62 -3.83
CA LEU A 110 7.39 -33.41 -4.58
C LEU A 110 8.63 -34.00 -3.87
N GLU A 111 8.43 -34.76 -2.78
CA GLU A 111 9.48 -35.41 -2.00
C GLU A 111 10.53 -34.46 -1.40
N TRP A 112 10.13 -33.22 -1.14
CA TRP A 112 11.00 -32.22 -0.50
C TRP A 112 10.94 -32.31 1.02
N SER A 113 11.98 -31.77 1.67
CA SER A 113 12.07 -31.75 3.13
C SER A 113 10.93 -30.93 3.75
N LEU A 114 10.62 -31.21 5.03
CA LEU A 114 9.62 -30.43 5.79
C LEU A 114 9.95 -28.93 5.82
N MET A 115 11.23 -28.59 6.03
CA MET A 115 11.70 -27.21 6.06
C MET A 115 11.54 -26.52 4.71
N THR A 116 11.84 -27.23 3.63
CA THR A 116 11.58 -26.75 2.27
C THR A 116 10.09 -26.49 2.05
N GLY A 117 9.22 -27.38 2.52
CA GLY A 117 7.78 -27.19 2.43
C GLY A 117 7.27 -25.99 3.21
N ILE A 118 7.82 -25.72 4.39
CA ILE A 118 7.50 -24.53 5.19
C ILE A 118 7.91 -23.26 4.44
N VAL A 119 9.15 -23.17 3.97
CA VAL A 119 9.65 -21.98 3.24
C VAL A 119 8.87 -21.77 1.95
N PHE A 120 8.64 -22.85 1.19
CA PHE A 120 7.86 -22.81 -0.04
C PHE A 120 6.42 -22.34 0.23
N GLY A 121 5.75 -22.89 1.24
CA GLY A 121 4.41 -22.50 1.61
C GLY A 121 4.30 -21.05 2.12
N LEU A 122 5.29 -20.56 2.87
CA LEU A 122 5.38 -19.16 3.29
C LEU A 122 5.52 -18.24 2.07
N CYS A 123 6.33 -18.61 1.06
CA CYS A 123 6.40 -17.85 -0.19
C CYS A 123 5.02 -17.74 -0.88
N LEU A 124 4.22 -18.82 -0.89
CA LEU A 124 2.88 -18.81 -1.52
C LEU A 124 1.82 -18.02 -0.73
N SER A 125 2.06 -17.79 0.56
CA SER A 125 1.08 -17.14 1.43
C SER A 125 0.90 -15.64 1.15
N THR A 126 1.99 -14.96 0.78
CA THR A 126 2.04 -13.51 0.62
C THR A 126 1.21 -13.01 -0.56
N ALA A 127 0.55 -11.87 -0.40
CA ALA A 127 -0.07 -11.14 -1.51
C ALA A 127 0.68 -9.83 -1.84
N SER A 128 0.56 -9.36 -3.09
CA SER A 128 1.17 -8.07 -3.49
C SER A 128 0.31 -6.90 -3.05
N THR A 129 0.92 -6.01 -2.28
CA THR A 129 0.31 -4.75 -1.85
C THR A 129 0.08 -3.81 -3.03
N VAL A 130 1.03 -3.70 -3.97
CA VAL A 130 0.90 -2.81 -5.15
C VAL A 130 -0.27 -3.21 -6.03
N VAL A 131 -0.43 -4.52 -6.30
CA VAL A 131 -1.51 -5.01 -7.16
C VAL A 131 -2.87 -4.84 -6.49
N LEU A 132 -2.96 -5.11 -5.18
CA LEU A 132 -4.20 -4.93 -4.43
C LEU A 132 -4.62 -3.46 -4.34
N LEU A 133 -3.71 -2.57 -3.96
CA LEU A 133 -4.00 -1.14 -3.83
C LEU A 133 -4.48 -0.55 -5.14
N ARG A 134 -3.82 -0.86 -6.27
CA ARG A 134 -4.27 -0.44 -7.60
C ARG A 134 -5.66 -1.00 -7.94
N ALA A 135 -5.91 -2.27 -7.65
CA ALA A 135 -7.21 -2.89 -7.91
C ALA A 135 -8.34 -2.25 -7.09
N LEU A 136 -8.07 -1.84 -5.84
CA LEU A 136 -9.02 -1.09 -5.02
C LEU A 136 -9.18 0.36 -5.47
N GLU A 137 -8.09 1.03 -5.87
CA GLU A 137 -8.06 2.42 -6.34
C GLU A 137 -8.85 2.59 -7.64
N GLU A 138 -8.62 1.72 -8.62
CA GLU A 138 -9.36 1.70 -9.89
C GLU A 138 -10.88 1.54 -9.70
N ARG A 139 -11.30 1.05 -8.52
CA ARG A 139 -12.68 0.77 -8.16
C ARG A 139 -13.22 1.69 -7.06
N GLN A 140 -12.43 2.68 -6.62
CA GLN A 140 -12.79 3.61 -5.54
C GLN A 140 -13.16 2.90 -4.22
N LEU A 141 -12.59 1.72 -3.96
CA LEU A 141 -12.86 0.90 -2.77
C LEU A 141 -11.85 1.12 -1.64
N LEU A 142 -10.82 1.95 -1.84
CA LEU A 142 -9.73 2.14 -0.86
C LEU A 142 -10.25 2.55 0.52
N ASP A 143 -11.18 3.50 0.58
CA ASP A 143 -11.71 4.03 1.83
C ASP A 143 -12.88 3.21 2.40
N SER A 144 -13.37 2.21 1.66
CA SER A 144 -14.47 1.34 2.10
C SER A 144 -14.04 0.42 3.24
N GLN A 145 -15.00 -0.10 4.01
CA GLN A 145 -14.71 -1.09 5.06
C GLN A 145 -13.97 -2.32 4.50
N ARG A 146 -14.33 -2.75 3.29
CA ARG A 146 -13.70 -3.88 2.59
C ARG A 146 -12.26 -3.57 2.20
N GLY A 147 -12.02 -2.34 1.74
CA GLY A 147 -10.69 -1.83 1.44
C GLY A 147 -9.80 -1.78 2.68
N GLN A 148 -10.32 -1.23 3.79
CA GLN A 148 -9.59 -1.17 5.06
C GLN A 148 -9.27 -2.57 5.61
N ILE A 149 -10.21 -3.52 5.55
CA ILE A 149 -9.94 -4.91 5.95
C ILE A 149 -8.85 -5.52 5.07
N ALA A 150 -8.94 -5.37 3.75
CA ALA A 150 -7.96 -5.91 2.81
C ALA A 150 -6.56 -5.30 3.01
N ILE A 151 -6.47 -3.99 3.22
CA ILE A 151 -5.21 -3.29 3.50
C ILE A 151 -4.64 -3.73 4.86
N GLY A 152 -5.44 -3.75 5.91
CA GLY A 152 -5.01 -4.21 7.23
C GLY A 152 -4.55 -5.67 7.22
N TRP A 153 -5.19 -6.51 6.42
CA TRP A 153 -4.79 -7.90 6.21
C TRP A 153 -3.41 -8.01 5.58
N LEU A 154 -3.16 -7.27 4.50
CA LEU A 154 -1.83 -7.20 3.86
C LEU A 154 -0.75 -6.69 4.83
N ILE A 155 -1.07 -5.68 5.64
CA ILE A 155 -0.12 -5.15 6.63
C ILE A 155 0.35 -6.25 7.59
N VAL A 156 -0.56 -7.14 7.99
CA VAL A 156 -0.20 -8.30 8.85
C VAL A 156 0.62 -9.32 8.08
N GLU A 157 0.26 -9.62 6.83
CA GLU A 157 1.06 -10.50 5.97
C GLU A 157 2.49 -9.99 5.81
N ASP A 158 2.66 -8.73 5.41
CA ASP A 158 3.96 -8.07 5.22
C ASP A 158 4.78 -8.11 6.52
N LEU A 159 4.15 -7.84 7.67
CA LEU A 159 4.83 -7.91 8.97
C LEU A 159 5.30 -9.34 9.29
N VAL A 160 4.47 -10.35 9.06
CA VAL A 160 4.85 -11.76 9.27
C VAL A 160 5.99 -12.15 8.32
N MET A 161 5.99 -11.66 7.08
CA MET A 161 7.06 -11.94 6.13
C MET A 161 8.38 -11.28 6.49
N VAL A 162 8.32 -10.02 6.93
CA VAL A 162 9.48 -9.31 7.46
C VAL A 162 10.08 -10.07 8.64
N LEU A 163 9.25 -10.53 9.59
CA LEU A 163 9.71 -11.38 10.70
C LEU A 163 10.28 -12.72 10.22
N THR A 164 9.65 -13.34 9.21
CA THR A 164 10.12 -14.60 8.62
C THR A 164 11.50 -14.45 8.01
N LEU A 165 11.74 -13.39 7.22
CA LEU A 165 13.05 -13.11 6.61
C LEU A 165 14.17 -12.96 7.64
N VAL A 166 13.83 -12.47 8.83
CA VAL A 166 14.78 -12.28 9.93
C VAL A 166 15.04 -13.57 10.68
N LEU A 167 14.01 -14.39 10.90
CA LEU A 167 14.13 -15.64 11.63
C LEU A 167 14.71 -16.77 10.76
N LEU A 168 14.55 -16.70 9.44
CA LEU A 168 14.95 -17.78 8.54
C LEU A 168 16.44 -18.12 8.58
N PRO A 169 17.40 -17.16 8.59
CA PRO A 169 18.83 -17.46 8.77
C PRO A 169 19.13 -18.17 10.09
N ALA A 170 18.46 -17.76 11.17
CA ALA A 170 18.61 -18.41 12.48
C ALA A 170 18.17 -19.87 12.43
N VAL A 171 17.00 -20.11 11.81
CA VAL A 171 16.44 -21.45 11.63
C VAL A 171 17.31 -22.31 10.71
N ALA A 172 17.83 -21.74 9.61
CA ALA A 172 18.74 -22.44 8.70
C ALA A 172 20.00 -22.94 9.42
N GLY A 173 20.62 -22.08 10.23
CA GLY A 173 21.78 -22.44 11.03
C GLY A 173 21.52 -23.57 12.04
N MET A 174 20.28 -23.74 12.49
CA MET A 174 19.90 -24.87 13.34
C MET A 174 19.80 -26.18 12.53
N VAL A 175 19.22 -26.12 11.34
CA VAL A 175 19.04 -27.29 10.46
C VAL A 175 20.37 -27.83 9.97
N GLU A 176 21.30 -26.93 9.60
CA GLU A 176 22.62 -27.31 9.07
C GLU A 176 23.53 -27.94 10.12
N LYS A 177 23.40 -27.55 11.40
CA LYS A 177 24.26 -28.03 12.48
C LYS A 177 23.90 -29.43 13.02
N GLY A 178 22.77 -30.03 12.63
CA GLY A 178 22.36 -31.36 13.10
C GLY A 178 22.22 -31.43 14.63
N ASP A 179 22.28 -32.64 15.21
CA ASP A 179 22.05 -33.02 16.63
C ASP A 179 23.02 -32.35 17.63
N VAL A 180 23.06 -31.02 17.67
CA VAL A 180 23.76 -30.23 18.69
C VAL A 180 22.83 -30.12 19.90
N GLY A 181 23.38 -30.27 21.11
CA GLY A 181 22.59 -30.26 22.34
C GLY A 181 21.63 -29.07 22.42
N ILE A 182 20.41 -29.32 22.92
CA ILE A 182 19.33 -28.32 23.09
C ILE A 182 19.84 -27.00 23.71
N ALA A 183 20.86 -27.08 24.58
CA ALA A 183 21.50 -25.94 25.22
C ALA A 183 22.23 -24.99 24.25
N SER A 184 22.98 -25.49 23.26
CA SER A 184 23.69 -24.62 22.30
C SER A 184 22.74 -24.02 21.27
N LEU A 185 21.72 -24.77 20.86
CA LEU A 185 20.65 -24.27 19.99
C LEU A 185 19.86 -23.15 20.68
N ALA A 186 19.55 -23.30 21.97
CA ALA A 186 18.87 -22.26 22.75
C ALA A 186 19.72 -20.98 22.90
N VAL A 187 21.04 -21.12 23.03
CA VAL A 187 21.97 -19.98 23.10
C VAL A 187 22.08 -19.26 21.76
N ASP A 188 22.29 -19.98 20.65
CA ASP A 188 22.36 -19.39 19.31
C ASP A 188 21.04 -18.68 18.95
N MET A 189 19.90 -19.31 19.24
CA MET A 189 18.58 -18.71 19.03
C MET A 189 18.35 -17.49 19.94
N GLY A 190 18.77 -17.57 21.20
CA GLY A 190 18.72 -16.45 22.14
C GLY A 190 19.57 -15.26 21.70
N ILE A 191 20.74 -15.51 21.10
CA ILE A 191 21.61 -14.46 20.55
C ILE A 191 20.96 -13.83 19.33
N THR A 192 20.47 -14.61 18.36
CA THR A 192 19.88 -14.04 17.14
C THR A 192 18.58 -13.27 17.44
N ILE A 193 17.68 -13.86 18.22
CA ILE A 193 16.47 -13.16 18.68
C ILE A 193 16.87 -11.93 19.51
N GLY A 194 17.89 -12.06 20.37
CA GLY A 194 18.43 -10.96 21.16
C GLY A 194 18.94 -9.81 20.30
N LYS A 195 19.69 -10.08 19.23
CA LYS A 195 20.17 -9.07 18.27
C LYS A 195 19.02 -8.38 17.55
N VAL A 196 18.02 -9.13 17.11
CA VAL A 196 16.83 -8.59 16.45
C VAL A 196 16.01 -7.71 17.39
N VAL A 197 15.75 -8.20 18.61
CA VAL A 197 15.04 -7.43 19.64
C VAL A 197 15.84 -6.18 20.03
N ALA A 198 17.16 -6.28 20.14
CA ALA A 198 18.03 -5.14 20.41
C ALA A 198 17.98 -4.12 19.27
N PHE A 199 18.03 -4.56 18.01
CA PHE A 199 17.88 -3.69 16.84
C PHE A 199 16.54 -2.95 16.87
N ILE A 200 15.43 -3.69 17.04
CA ILE A 200 14.09 -3.11 17.14
C ILE A 200 14.01 -2.12 18.30
N ALA A 201 14.51 -2.48 19.48
CA ALA A 201 14.52 -1.60 20.64
C ALA A 201 15.31 -0.32 20.36
N ILE A 202 16.52 -0.42 19.77
CA ILE A 202 17.34 0.74 19.42
C ILE A 202 16.61 1.62 18.40
N MET A 203 15.97 1.04 17.38
CA MET A 203 15.18 1.79 16.42
C MET A 203 13.99 2.51 17.07
N MET A 204 13.29 1.85 17.99
CA MET A 204 12.14 2.42 18.69
C MET A 204 12.53 3.48 19.73
N LEU A 205 13.69 3.36 20.38
CA LEU A 205 14.16 4.31 21.40
C LEU A 205 14.95 5.47 20.79
N VAL A 206 15.97 5.15 19.98
CA VAL A 206 16.90 6.11 19.38
C VAL A 206 16.39 6.56 18.03
N GLY A 207 16.03 5.64 17.13
CA GLY A 207 15.56 5.96 15.79
C GLY A 207 14.36 6.90 15.81
N ARG A 208 13.36 6.61 16.66
CA ARG A 208 12.17 7.46 16.86
C ARG A 208 12.46 8.93 17.18
N ARG A 209 13.60 9.24 17.77
CA ARG A 209 14.02 10.62 18.05
C ARG A 209 15.03 11.14 17.02
N LEU A 210 16.02 10.32 16.68
CA LEU A 210 17.14 10.71 15.83
C LEU A 210 16.71 10.91 14.38
N VAL A 211 15.88 10.01 13.83
CA VAL A 211 15.42 10.08 12.43
C VAL A 211 14.59 11.35 12.19
N PRO A 212 13.51 11.63 12.96
CA PRO A 212 12.78 12.89 12.79
C PRO A 212 13.64 14.13 13.06
N TRP A 213 14.60 14.07 14.00
CA TRP A 213 15.49 15.19 14.28
C TRP A 213 16.40 15.52 13.08
N ILE A 214 17.02 14.51 12.45
CA ILE A 214 17.83 14.69 11.24
C ILE A 214 16.95 15.26 10.11
N MET A 215 15.74 14.73 9.96
CA MET A 215 14.79 15.18 8.95
C MET A 215 14.39 16.63 9.15
N ALA A 216 13.99 17.02 10.36
CA ALA A 216 13.64 18.39 10.70
C ALA A 216 14.82 19.36 10.49
N ARG A 217 16.04 18.95 10.84
CA ARG A 217 17.25 19.75 10.61
C ARG A 217 17.53 19.94 9.12
N SER A 218 17.38 18.88 8.32
CA SER A 218 17.54 18.96 6.86
C SER A 218 16.44 19.79 6.21
N ALA A 219 15.19 19.66 6.66
CA ALA A 219 14.05 20.45 6.19
C ALA A 219 14.22 21.95 6.51
N ALA A 220 14.78 22.28 7.68
CA ALA A 220 15.07 23.65 8.09
C ALA A 220 16.11 24.37 7.20
N THR A 221 16.89 23.63 6.40
CA THR A 221 17.80 24.24 5.41
C THR A 221 17.06 24.82 4.21
N GLY A 222 15.79 24.43 3.99
CA GLY A 222 15.01 24.79 2.80
C GLY A 222 15.44 24.10 1.50
N SER A 223 16.54 23.31 1.50
CA SER A 223 17.02 22.60 0.31
C SER A 223 16.30 21.26 0.14
N ARG A 224 15.58 21.12 -0.98
CA ARG A 224 14.93 19.85 -1.37
C ARG A 224 15.95 18.74 -1.62
N GLU A 225 17.12 19.08 -2.16
CA GLU A 225 18.19 18.12 -2.44
C GLU A 225 18.76 17.54 -1.14
N LEU A 226 19.05 18.39 -0.15
CA LEU A 226 19.56 17.94 1.15
C LEU A 226 18.52 17.11 1.91
N PHE A 227 17.24 17.45 1.79
CA PHE A 227 16.16 16.65 2.35
C PHE A 227 16.05 15.28 1.68
N THR A 228 16.06 15.22 0.35
CA THR A 228 16.00 13.94 -0.38
C THR A 228 17.21 13.07 -0.05
N LEU A 229 18.41 13.67 -0.02
CA LEU A 229 19.65 12.99 0.33
C LEU A 229 19.61 12.45 1.76
N SER A 230 19.08 13.21 2.73
CA SER A 230 18.98 12.73 4.11
C SER A 230 18.00 11.57 4.25
N VAL A 231 16.89 11.54 3.49
CA VAL A 231 15.98 10.39 3.48
C VAL A 231 16.69 9.15 2.95
N LEU A 232 17.39 9.26 1.81
CA LEU A 232 18.12 8.14 1.22
C LEU A 232 19.26 7.65 2.12
N ALA A 233 20.02 8.57 2.69
CA ALA A 233 21.12 8.25 3.60
C ALA A 233 20.60 7.52 4.85
N LEU A 234 19.43 7.90 5.38
CA LEU A 234 18.80 7.21 6.49
C LEU A 234 18.29 5.82 6.08
N ALA A 235 17.56 5.71 4.96
CA ALA A 235 17.03 4.44 4.48
C ALA A 235 18.16 3.42 4.23
N LEU A 236 19.17 3.80 3.43
CA LEU A 236 20.31 2.94 3.09
C LEU A 236 21.22 2.72 4.30
N GLY A 237 21.51 3.77 5.08
CA GLY A 237 22.42 3.71 6.22
C GLY A 237 21.88 2.86 7.37
N ILE A 238 20.58 2.94 7.67
CA ILE A 238 19.94 2.08 8.68
C ILE A 238 19.85 0.64 8.19
N ALA A 239 19.51 0.42 6.91
CA ALA A 239 19.49 -0.93 6.32
C ALA A 239 20.88 -1.60 6.37
N PHE A 240 21.93 -0.86 6.00
CA PHE A 240 23.31 -1.33 6.08
C PHE A 240 23.75 -1.58 7.53
N GLY A 241 23.43 -0.67 8.45
CA GLY A 241 23.73 -0.85 9.87
C GLY A 241 23.01 -2.05 10.50
N ALA A 242 21.80 -2.40 10.02
CA ALA A 242 21.08 -3.59 10.49
C ALA A 242 21.82 -4.89 10.15
N VAL A 243 22.40 -4.99 8.95
CA VAL A 243 23.20 -6.14 8.52
C VAL A 243 24.52 -6.19 9.29
N GLU A 244 25.31 -5.13 9.25
CA GLU A 244 26.68 -5.15 9.80
C GLU A 244 26.75 -5.23 11.32
N LEU A 245 25.78 -4.63 12.04
CA LEU A 245 25.83 -4.55 13.51
C LEU A 245 24.99 -5.61 14.21
N PHE A 246 23.92 -6.08 13.56
CA PHE A 246 22.94 -6.98 14.17
C PHE A 246 22.76 -8.30 13.41
N ASP A 247 23.46 -8.50 12.29
CA ASP A 247 23.29 -9.66 11.39
C ASP A 247 21.85 -9.84 10.91
N VAL A 248 21.15 -8.73 10.68
CA VAL A 248 19.75 -8.74 10.24
C VAL A 248 19.61 -8.28 8.80
N SER A 249 18.59 -8.74 8.07
CA SER A 249 18.41 -8.41 6.65
C SER A 249 18.28 -6.90 6.36
N PHE A 250 18.76 -6.49 5.17
CA PHE A 250 18.55 -5.15 4.62
C PHE A 250 17.06 -4.75 4.60
N ALA A 251 16.19 -5.69 4.24
CA ALA A 251 14.75 -5.49 4.18
C ALA A 251 14.17 -5.05 5.54
N LEU A 252 14.56 -5.72 6.63
CA LEU A 252 14.13 -5.34 7.98
C LEU A 252 14.61 -3.93 8.33
N GLY A 253 15.89 -3.65 8.13
CA GLY A 253 16.46 -2.36 8.50
C GLY A 253 15.78 -1.20 7.77
N ALA A 254 15.53 -1.38 6.47
CA ALA A 254 14.80 -0.43 5.64
C ALA A 254 13.34 -0.26 6.08
N PHE A 255 12.63 -1.36 6.34
CA PHE A 255 11.24 -1.34 6.81
C PHE A 255 11.10 -0.57 8.13
N PHE A 256 11.96 -0.85 9.11
CA PHE A 256 11.95 -0.11 10.39
C PHE A 256 12.36 1.35 10.23
N ALA A 257 13.30 1.68 9.34
CA ALA A 257 13.63 3.06 9.02
C ALA A 257 12.40 3.81 8.46
N GLY A 258 11.63 3.18 7.57
CA GLY A 258 10.39 3.71 7.03
C GLY A 258 9.31 3.90 8.09
N MET A 259 9.07 2.87 8.92
CA MET A 259 8.06 2.94 10.00
C MET A 259 8.36 4.07 10.99
N VAL A 260 9.61 4.19 11.41
CA VAL A 260 10.04 5.25 12.33
C VAL A 260 9.84 6.65 11.70
N LEU A 261 10.07 6.78 10.38
CA LEU A 261 9.85 8.05 9.69
C LEU A 261 8.35 8.35 9.48
N ASN A 262 7.52 7.32 9.30
CA ASN A 262 6.08 7.48 9.12
C ASN A 262 5.39 8.19 10.29
N GLU A 263 5.90 8.01 11.51
CA GLU A 263 5.38 8.71 12.70
C GLU A 263 5.65 10.22 12.70
N SER A 264 6.44 10.75 11.76
CA SER A 264 6.77 12.18 11.68
C SER A 264 5.86 12.93 10.71
N GLU A 265 5.67 14.24 10.94
CA GLU A 265 4.91 15.12 10.04
C GLU A 265 5.57 15.29 8.64
N LEU A 266 6.84 14.88 8.51
CA LEU A 266 7.62 14.94 7.28
C LEU A 266 7.49 13.67 6.42
N SER A 267 6.75 12.65 6.89
CA SER A 267 6.59 11.35 6.22
C SER A 267 6.06 11.48 4.79
N HIS A 268 5.02 12.30 4.57
CA HIS A 268 4.45 12.54 3.24
C HIS A 268 5.47 13.13 2.27
N ARG A 269 6.30 14.07 2.74
CA ARG A 269 7.35 14.67 1.92
C ARG A 269 8.45 13.66 1.59
N ALA A 270 8.87 12.88 2.59
CA ALA A 270 9.86 11.83 2.41
C ALA A 270 9.38 10.74 1.44
N ALA A 271 8.11 10.33 1.55
CA ALA A 271 7.48 9.40 0.62
C ALA A 271 7.46 9.96 -0.81
N HIS A 272 7.02 11.20 -0.98
CA HIS A 272 6.98 11.85 -2.29
C HIS A 272 8.36 12.00 -2.95
N ASP A 273 9.36 12.44 -2.19
CA ASP A 273 10.71 12.70 -2.73
C ASP A 273 11.51 11.39 -2.97
N THR A 274 11.18 10.29 -2.31
CA THR A 274 11.81 8.98 -2.55
C THR A 274 11.09 8.13 -3.59
N LEU A 275 9.84 8.43 -3.91
CA LEU A 275 9.01 7.64 -4.83
C LEU A 275 9.68 7.39 -6.21
N PRO A 276 10.29 8.39 -6.89
CA PRO A 276 10.94 8.14 -8.18
C PRO A 276 12.12 7.17 -8.09
N LEU A 277 12.91 7.24 -7.02
CA LEU A 277 14.05 6.36 -6.82
C LEU A 277 13.60 4.95 -6.46
N ARG A 278 12.64 4.83 -5.54
CA ARG A 278 12.00 3.56 -5.20
C ARG A 278 11.48 2.87 -6.45
N ASP A 279 10.72 3.57 -7.29
CA ASP A 279 10.12 2.98 -8.49
C ASP A 279 11.19 2.57 -9.52
N ALA A 280 12.24 3.37 -9.72
CA ALA A 280 13.35 3.03 -10.62
C ALA A 280 14.14 1.79 -10.16
N PHE A 281 14.48 1.71 -8.87
CA PHE A 281 15.22 0.56 -8.34
C PHE A 281 14.32 -0.68 -8.16
N ALA A 282 13.01 -0.50 -7.94
CA ALA A 282 12.05 -1.60 -7.96
C ALA A 282 12.05 -2.30 -9.32
N VAL A 283 12.13 -1.54 -10.42
CA VAL A 283 12.25 -2.13 -11.77
C VAL A 283 13.49 -3.01 -11.87
N LEU A 284 14.65 -2.53 -11.39
CA LEU A 284 15.89 -3.32 -11.40
C LEU A 284 15.77 -4.59 -10.54
N PHE A 285 15.10 -4.51 -9.40
CA PHE A 285 14.79 -5.67 -8.57
C PHE A 285 13.96 -6.71 -9.33
N PHE A 286 12.84 -6.32 -9.96
CA PHE A 286 12.00 -7.27 -10.70
C PHE A 286 12.71 -7.85 -11.93
N VAL A 287 13.54 -7.06 -12.61
CA VAL A 287 14.39 -7.57 -13.70
C VAL A 287 15.37 -8.63 -13.15
N SER A 288 16.07 -8.35 -12.05
CA SER A 288 17.01 -9.32 -11.47
C SER A 288 16.30 -10.60 -11.00
N VAL A 289 15.12 -10.48 -10.37
CA VAL A 289 14.30 -11.64 -10.00
C VAL A 289 13.88 -12.45 -11.22
N GLY A 290 13.48 -11.78 -12.31
CA GLY A 290 13.12 -12.44 -13.56
C GLY A 290 14.30 -13.20 -14.19
N MET A 291 15.53 -12.73 -14.02
CA MET A 291 16.73 -13.45 -14.51
C MET A 291 16.92 -14.81 -13.83
N LEU A 292 16.42 -14.98 -12.59
CA LEU A 292 16.54 -16.23 -11.85
C LEU A 292 15.53 -17.30 -12.30
N PHE A 293 14.50 -16.90 -13.07
CA PHE A 293 13.45 -17.80 -13.51
C PHE A 293 13.91 -18.66 -14.69
N ASP A 294 13.84 -19.99 -14.55
CA ASP A 294 13.99 -20.93 -15.66
C ASP A 294 12.63 -21.29 -16.28
N PRO A 295 12.31 -20.80 -17.50
CA PRO A 295 11.03 -21.05 -18.15
C PRO A 295 10.79 -22.52 -18.52
N LEU A 296 11.84 -23.36 -18.54
CA LEU A 296 11.69 -24.79 -18.85
C LEU A 296 10.81 -25.49 -17.81
N VAL A 297 10.67 -24.96 -16.60
CA VAL A 297 9.79 -25.51 -15.56
C VAL A 297 8.34 -25.63 -16.04
N LEU A 298 7.87 -24.72 -16.90
CA LEU A 298 6.51 -24.73 -17.45
C LEU A 298 6.25 -25.96 -18.33
N ILE A 299 7.29 -26.49 -18.96
CA ILE A 299 7.22 -27.63 -19.88
C ILE A 299 7.58 -28.93 -19.15
N GLN A 300 8.59 -28.88 -18.27
CA GLN A 300 9.09 -30.05 -17.57
C GLN A 300 8.19 -30.47 -16.40
N GLN A 301 7.60 -29.50 -15.68
CA GLN A 301 6.79 -29.74 -14.48
C GLN A 301 5.44 -29.00 -14.53
N PRO A 302 4.64 -29.15 -15.61
CA PRO A 302 3.41 -28.39 -15.77
C PRO A 302 2.40 -28.65 -14.64
N LEU A 303 2.36 -29.88 -14.12
CA LEU A 303 1.48 -30.24 -13.01
C LEU A 303 1.87 -29.55 -11.70
N ALA A 304 3.16 -29.43 -11.40
CA ALA A 304 3.63 -28.75 -10.19
C ALA A 304 3.38 -27.24 -10.28
N VAL A 305 3.57 -26.65 -11.47
CA VAL A 305 3.23 -25.24 -11.74
C VAL A 305 1.73 -25.00 -11.58
N LEU A 306 0.89 -25.85 -12.18
CA LEU A 306 -0.58 -25.74 -12.05
C LEU A 306 -1.04 -25.94 -10.61
N ALA A 307 -0.46 -26.87 -9.86
CA ALA A 307 -0.77 -27.08 -8.45
C ALA A 307 -0.36 -25.85 -7.61
N THR A 308 0.83 -25.30 -7.85
CA THR A 308 1.31 -24.08 -7.18
C THR A 308 0.37 -22.90 -7.48
N LEU A 309 0.02 -22.70 -8.75
CA LEU A 309 -0.93 -21.68 -9.18
C LEU A 309 -2.30 -21.87 -8.55
N ALA A 310 -2.79 -23.11 -8.46
CA ALA A 310 -4.07 -23.42 -7.84
C ALA A 310 -4.06 -23.12 -6.33
N ILE A 311 -2.96 -23.36 -5.63
CA ILE A 311 -2.81 -22.97 -4.22
C ILE A 311 -2.88 -21.45 -4.07
N ILE A 312 -2.21 -20.71 -4.94
CA ILE A 312 -2.19 -19.23 -4.91
C ILE A 312 -3.56 -18.63 -5.24
N VAL A 313 -4.21 -19.11 -6.31
CA VAL A 313 -5.44 -18.50 -6.84
C VAL A 313 -6.69 -19.01 -6.12
N PHE A 314 -6.72 -20.31 -5.79
CA PHE A 314 -7.89 -20.93 -5.16
C PHE A 314 -7.64 -21.26 -3.70
N GLY A 315 -6.51 -21.91 -3.37
CA GLY A 315 -6.22 -22.38 -2.02
C GLY A 315 -6.32 -21.27 -0.97
N LYS A 316 -5.52 -20.20 -1.12
CA LYS A 316 -5.59 -19.07 -0.18
C LYS A 316 -6.85 -18.23 -0.30
N SER A 317 -7.38 -18.03 -1.51
CA SER A 317 -8.60 -17.24 -1.70
C SER A 317 -9.82 -17.91 -1.05
N ILE A 318 -9.93 -19.24 -1.15
CA ILE A 318 -10.96 -20.01 -0.45
C ILE A 318 -10.78 -19.88 1.07
N ALA A 319 -9.54 -19.97 1.56
CA ALA A 319 -9.25 -19.79 2.98
C ALA A 319 -9.68 -18.39 3.45
N ALA A 320 -9.29 -17.33 2.73
CA ALA A 320 -9.67 -15.96 3.02
C ALA A 320 -11.20 -15.77 2.99
N PHE A 321 -11.88 -16.31 1.99
CA PHE A 321 -13.34 -16.26 1.88
C PHE A 321 -14.02 -16.86 3.13
N PHE A 322 -13.65 -18.09 3.52
CA PHE A 322 -14.24 -18.75 4.68
C PHE A 322 -13.92 -18.02 5.99
N LEU A 323 -12.69 -17.53 6.15
CA LEU A 323 -12.31 -16.77 7.34
C LEU A 323 -13.16 -15.50 7.46
N VAL A 324 -13.27 -14.71 6.41
CA VAL A 324 -14.09 -13.48 6.40
C VAL A 324 -15.57 -13.79 6.69
N ARG A 325 -16.11 -14.90 6.15
CA ARG A 325 -17.48 -15.34 6.45
C ARG A 325 -17.66 -15.79 7.90
N MET A 326 -16.68 -16.48 8.48
CA MET A 326 -16.70 -16.88 9.89
C MET A 326 -16.68 -15.67 10.83
N PHE A 327 -16.04 -14.57 10.44
CA PHE A 327 -16.08 -13.30 11.17
C PHE A 327 -17.38 -12.50 10.97
N GLY A 328 -18.37 -13.03 10.24
CA GLY A 328 -19.71 -12.46 10.12
C GLY A 328 -19.89 -11.44 8.99
N HIS A 329 -18.88 -11.24 8.14
CA HIS A 329 -18.98 -10.30 7.01
C HIS A 329 -19.74 -10.89 5.82
N SER A 330 -20.26 -10.02 4.95
CA SER A 330 -21.03 -10.42 3.79
C SER A 330 -20.27 -11.30 2.80
N PRO A 331 -20.98 -12.14 2.00
CA PRO A 331 -20.41 -12.84 0.86
C PRO A 331 -19.69 -11.90 -0.12
N ARG A 332 -20.23 -10.70 -0.37
CA ARG A 332 -19.61 -9.69 -1.24
C ARG A 332 -18.26 -9.22 -0.69
N THR A 333 -18.20 -8.93 0.61
CA THR A 333 -16.94 -8.58 1.30
C THR A 333 -15.93 -9.71 1.24
N ALA A 334 -16.37 -10.93 1.55
CA ALA A 334 -15.53 -12.12 1.55
C ALA A 334 -14.96 -12.43 0.16
N LEU A 335 -15.78 -12.34 -0.90
CA LEU A 335 -15.31 -12.54 -2.27
C LEU A 335 -14.36 -11.44 -2.74
N THR A 336 -14.62 -10.18 -2.37
CA THR A 336 -13.74 -9.06 -2.71
C THR A 336 -12.36 -9.23 -2.08
N ILE A 337 -12.30 -9.60 -0.80
CA ILE A 337 -11.03 -9.87 -0.10
C ILE A 337 -10.35 -11.14 -0.65
N ALA A 338 -11.11 -12.19 -0.94
CA ALA A 338 -10.57 -13.42 -1.50
C ALA A 338 -9.94 -13.21 -2.89
N ALA A 339 -10.59 -12.42 -3.75
CA ALA A 339 -10.05 -12.08 -5.07
C ALA A 339 -8.85 -11.13 -4.97
N SER A 340 -8.86 -10.17 -4.04
CA SER A 340 -7.74 -9.23 -3.86
C SER A 340 -6.45 -9.90 -3.41
N LEU A 341 -6.58 -10.98 -2.64
CA LEU A 341 -5.45 -11.77 -2.15
C LEU A 341 -5.05 -12.91 -3.09
N ALA A 342 -5.67 -13.10 -4.27
CA ALA A 342 -5.47 -14.25 -5.17
C ALA A 342 -4.15 -14.25 -5.97
N GLN A 343 -3.16 -13.45 -5.58
CA GLN A 343 -1.90 -13.26 -6.30
C GLN A 343 -0.72 -13.13 -5.33
N ILE A 344 0.50 -13.43 -5.79
CA ILE A 344 1.71 -13.39 -4.96
C ILE A 344 2.36 -12.00 -4.92
N GLY A 345 2.88 -11.63 -3.74
CA GLY A 345 3.63 -10.39 -3.52
C GLY A 345 5.13 -10.44 -3.76
N GLU A 346 5.73 -9.26 -3.78
CA GLU A 346 7.17 -9.03 -3.89
C GLU A 346 8.00 -9.77 -2.82
N PHE A 347 7.44 -9.95 -1.63
CA PHE A 347 8.06 -10.67 -0.52
C PHE A 347 8.32 -12.14 -0.82
N ALA A 348 7.49 -12.79 -1.64
CA ALA A 348 7.73 -14.18 -2.03
C ALA A 348 9.05 -14.34 -2.78
N PHE A 349 9.42 -13.36 -3.61
CA PHE A 349 10.67 -13.39 -4.37
C PHE A 349 11.88 -13.24 -3.47
N ILE A 350 11.81 -12.30 -2.52
CA ILE A 350 12.87 -12.07 -1.53
C ILE A 350 13.03 -13.32 -0.66
N LEU A 351 11.92 -13.88 -0.18
CA LEU A 351 11.93 -15.07 0.67
C LEU A 351 12.43 -16.31 -0.08
N ALA A 352 12.06 -16.49 -1.35
CA ALA A 352 12.56 -17.59 -2.17
C ALA A 352 14.05 -17.45 -2.45
N GLY A 353 14.53 -16.23 -2.73
CA GLY A 353 15.96 -15.93 -2.90
C GLY A 353 16.76 -16.21 -1.63
N LEU A 354 16.26 -15.78 -0.47
CA LEU A 354 16.89 -16.07 0.83
C LEU A 354 16.87 -17.57 1.14
N GLY A 355 15.74 -18.25 0.88
CA GLY A 355 15.62 -19.70 1.06
C GLY A 355 16.62 -20.47 0.21
N MET A 356 16.88 -20.03 -1.03
CA MET A 356 17.94 -20.57 -1.89
C MET A 356 19.34 -20.32 -1.32
N ALA A 357 19.62 -19.09 -0.89
CA ALA A 357 20.91 -18.72 -0.31
C ALA A 357 21.25 -19.52 0.98
N LEU A 358 20.21 -19.87 1.75
CA LEU A 358 20.31 -20.68 2.97
C LEU A 358 20.17 -22.19 2.73
N ASN A 359 20.12 -22.64 1.46
CA ASN A 359 19.90 -24.05 1.08
C ASN A 359 18.61 -24.68 1.65
N LEU A 360 17.62 -23.87 2.02
CA LEU A 360 16.32 -24.33 2.52
C LEU A 360 15.30 -24.55 1.40
N LEU A 361 15.46 -23.86 0.27
CA LEU A 361 14.61 -23.98 -0.91
C LEU A 361 15.48 -24.47 -2.09
N PRO A 362 15.09 -25.52 -2.82
CA PRO A 362 15.80 -25.93 -4.04
C PRO A 362 15.41 -25.03 -5.22
N GLN A 363 16.24 -25.05 -6.27
CA GLN A 363 15.99 -24.24 -7.49
C GLN A 363 14.63 -24.52 -8.13
N ALA A 364 14.18 -25.78 -8.10
CA ALA A 364 12.83 -26.15 -8.54
C ALA A 364 11.74 -25.40 -7.74
N GLY A 365 11.89 -25.27 -6.42
CA GLY A 365 10.99 -24.51 -5.57
C GLY A 365 10.95 -23.03 -5.92
N GLN A 366 12.12 -22.41 -6.12
CA GLN A 366 12.21 -21.01 -6.57
C GLN A 366 11.50 -20.82 -7.92
N ASN A 367 11.73 -21.72 -8.88
CA ASN A 367 11.09 -21.67 -10.20
C ASN A 367 9.55 -21.81 -10.10
N LEU A 368 9.03 -22.67 -9.22
CA LEU A 368 7.59 -22.80 -8.98
C LEU A 368 7.01 -21.53 -8.35
N VAL A 369 7.68 -20.92 -7.37
CA VAL A 369 7.25 -19.63 -6.78
C VAL A 369 7.20 -18.54 -7.84
N LEU A 370 8.25 -18.41 -8.66
CA LEU A 370 8.33 -17.41 -9.73
C LEU A 370 7.27 -17.62 -10.81
N ALA A 371 7.09 -18.86 -11.28
CA ALA A 371 6.03 -19.20 -12.25
C ALA A 371 4.65 -18.91 -11.69
N GLY A 372 4.37 -19.36 -10.46
CA GLY A 372 3.10 -19.14 -9.78
C GLY A 372 2.81 -17.66 -9.58
N ALA A 373 3.81 -16.86 -9.24
CA ALA A 373 3.68 -15.42 -9.08
C ALA A 373 3.37 -14.71 -10.41
N ILE A 374 4.16 -14.95 -11.47
CA ILE A 374 3.92 -14.35 -12.78
C ILE A 374 2.52 -14.69 -13.29
N LEU A 375 2.14 -15.98 -13.24
CA LEU A 375 0.84 -16.44 -13.71
C LEU A 375 -0.32 -15.91 -12.86
N SER A 376 -0.19 -15.87 -11.53
CA SER A 376 -1.25 -15.34 -10.66
C SER A 376 -1.45 -13.84 -10.82
N ILE A 377 -0.39 -13.04 -10.95
CA ILE A 377 -0.48 -11.60 -11.23
C ILE A 377 -1.13 -11.35 -12.60
N MET A 378 -0.82 -12.16 -13.62
CA MET A 378 -1.44 -12.08 -14.94
C MET A 378 -2.94 -12.44 -14.92
N LEU A 379 -3.34 -13.41 -14.08
CA LEU A 379 -4.73 -13.85 -13.96
C LEU A 379 -5.58 -12.95 -13.07
N ASN A 380 -4.98 -12.18 -12.16
CA ASN A 380 -5.70 -11.39 -11.16
C ASN A 380 -6.72 -10.39 -11.75
N PRO A 381 -6.39 -9.58 -12.78
CA PRO A 381 -7.38 -8.69 -13.41
C PRO A 381 -8.58 -9.46 -13.97
N VAL A 382 -8.34 -10.65 -14.54
CA VAL A 382 -9.41 -11.50 -15.07
C VAL A 382 -10.31 -12.00 -13.95
N LEU A 383 -9.73 -12.49 -12.84
CA LEU A 383 -10.49 -12.93 -11.67
C LEU A 383 -11.40 -11.84 -11.11
N PHE A 384 -10.90 -10.62 -11.01
CA PHE A 384 -11.66 -9.46 -10.54
C PHE A 384 -12.82 -9.07 -11.48
N THR A 385 -12.59 -9.08 -12.79
CA THR A 385 -13.66 -8.81 -13.77
C THR A 385 -14.72 -9.91 -13.79
N LEU A 386 -14.34 -11.17 -13.58
CA LEU A 386 -15.27 -12.29 -13.44
C LEU A 386 -16.08 -12.17 -12.15
N LEU A 387 -15.43 -11.79 -11.05
CA LEU A 387 -16.10 -11.54 -9.77
C LEU A 387 -17.17 -10.45 -9.91
N GLU A 388 -16.86 -9.31 -10.53
CA GLU A 388 -17.86 -8.25 -10.73
C GLU A 388 -19.05 -8.72 -11.56
N LYS A 389 -18.80 -9.42 -12.67
CA LYS A 389 -19.87 -9.98 -13.49
C LYS A 389 -20.73 -10.98 -12.72
N TYR A 390 -20.10 -11.76 -11.83
CA TYR A 390 -20.80 -12.71 -10.98
C TYR A 390 -21.66 -11.98 -9.92
N LEU A 391 -21.09 -11.01 -9.21
CA LEU A 391 -21.81 -10.20 -8.21
C LEU A 391 -22.97 -9.44 -8.84
N ALA A 392 -22.75 -8.77 -9.98
CA ALA A 392 -23.80 -8.04 -10.70
C ALA A 392 -24.94 -8.93 -11.22
N LYS A 393 -24.71 -10.24 -11.37
CA LYS A 393 -25.71 -11.21 -11.84
C LYS A 393 -26.41 -11.94 -10.70
N THR A 394 -25.73 -12.11 -9.57
CA THR A 394 -26.19 -12.97 -8.47
C THR A 394 -26.82 -12.17 -7.35
N GLU A 395 -26.38 -10.94 -7.14
CA GLU A 395 -27.02 -10.06 -6.16
C GLU A 395 -28.30 -9.49 -6.74
N THR A 396 -29.38 -9.68 -5.99
CA THR A 396 -30.62 -8.95 -6.22
C THR A 396 -30.42 -7.48 -5.80
N LEU A 397 -31.12 -6.54 -6.45
CA LEU A 397 -31.12 -5.13 -6.04
C LEU A 397 -31.46 -4.96 -4.55
N GLU A 398 -32.27 -5.86 -3.97
CA GLU A 398 -32.60 -5.91 -2.53
C GLU A 398 -31.44 -6.35 -1.64
N GLU A 399 -30.59 -7.29 -2.06
CA GLU A 399 -29.40 -7.70 -1.30
C GLU A 399 -28.25 -6.68 -1.42
N GLN A 400 -28.14 -6.02 -2.58
CA GLN A 400 -27.25 -4.88 -2.77
C GLN A 400 -27.62 -3.72 -1.85
N THR A 401 -28.90 -3.32 -1.85
CA THR A 401 -29.41 -2.27 -0.98
C THR A 401 -29.38 -2.66 0.50
N LEU A 402 -29.58 -3.94 0.86
CA LEU A 402 -29.50 -4.40 2.25
C LEU A 402 -28.06 -4.47 2.78
N GLU A 403 -27.08 -4.89 1.96
CA GLU A 403 -25.66 -4.87 2.37
C GLU A 403 -25.08 -3.45 2.40
N GLU A 404 -25.45 -2.61 1.43
CA GLU A 404 -25.15 -1.18 1.45
C GLU A 404 -25.79 -0.52 2.68
N ALA A 405 -27.04 -0.88 3.04
CA ALA A 405 -27.73 -0.42 4.25
C ALA A 405 -27.26 -1.06 5.58
N ILE A 406 -26.41 -2.10 5.55
CA ILE A 406 -25.78 -2.70 6.74
C ILE A 406 -24.36 -2.16 6.95
N GLU A 407 -23.61 -1.90 5.87
CA GLU A 407 -22.35 -1.14 5.92
C GLU A 407 -22.62 0.34 6.29
N GLU A 408 -23.70 0.92 5.75
CA GLU A 408 -24.32 2.15 6.23
C GLU A 408 -25.14 1.88 7.49
N GLU A 409 -24.48 1.81 8.63
CA GLU A 409 -25.14 1.79 9.93
C GLU A 409 -26.14 2.97 10.02
N LYS A 410 -27.43 2.68 9.80
CA LYS A 410 -28.59 3.58 9.73
C LYS A 410 -28.20 5.05 9.78
N GLN A 411 -27.79 5.59 8.65
CA GLN A 411 -27.72 7.04 8.53
C GLN A 411 -29.15 7.53 8.53
N ILE A 412 -29.56 8.09 9.67
CA ILE A 412 -30.84 8.79 9.76
C ILE A 412 -30.68 10.01 8.86
N PRO A 413 -31.56 10.20 7.85
CA PRO A 413 -31.58 11.41 7.04
C PRO A 413 -31.54 12.62 7.96
N VAL A 414 -30.71 13.59 7.63
CA VAL A 414 -30.48 14.68 8.55
C VAL A 414 -31.69 15.61 8.53
N ASP A 415 -32.49 15.59 9.60
CA ASP A 415 -33.74 16.37 9.67
C ASP A 415 -33.49 17.86 9.99
N ILE A 416 -32.72 18.54 9.14
CA ILE A 416 -32.48 19.99 9.18
C ILE A 416 -32.47 20.59 7.76
N CYS A 417 -32.82 21.87 7.67
CA CYS A 417 -32.79 22.67 6.45
C CYS A 417 -32.17 24.05 6.70
N ASN A 418 -31.84 24.78 5.64
CA ASN A 418 -31.10 26.04 5.68
C ASN A 418 -29.71 25.92 6.34
N HIS A 419 -29.09 24.75 6.23
CA HIS A 419 -27.76 24.47 6.77
C HIS A 419 -26.66 24.71 5.74
N ALA A 420 -25.43 24.76 6.24
CA ALA A 420 -24.23 24.57 5.43
C ALA A 420 -23.97 23.06 5.30
N LEU A 421 -23.90 22.59 4.06
CA LEU A 421 -23.48 21.23 3.73
C LEU A 421 -21.99 21.26 3.39
N LEU A 422 -21.17 20.68 4.27
CA LEU A 422 -19.72 20.65 4.15
C LEU A 422 -19.26 19.26 3.66
N VAL A 423 -18.63 19.20 2.50
CA VAL A 423 -18.04 17.97 1.96
C VAL A 423 -16.55 17.94 2.26
N GLY A 424 -16.15 16.92 3.02
CA GLY A 424 -14.81 16.75 3.54
C GLY A 424 -14.58 17.53 4.84
N PHE A 425 -14.26 16.84 5.93
CA PHE A 425 -13.83 17.37 7.22
C PHE A 425 -12.33 17.11 7.43
N GLY A 426 -11.54 17.46 6.42
CA GLY A 426 -10.07 17.37 6.47
C GLY A 426 -9.44 18.62 7.08
N ARG A 427 -8.22 18.97 6.66
CA ARG A 427 -7.48 20.15 7.16
C ARG A 427 -8.24 21.47 7.00
N VAL A 428 -8.85 21.70 5.83
CA VAL A 428 -9.61 22.93 5.57
C VAL A 428 -11.03 22.81 6.09
N GLY A 429 -11.68 21.67 5.85
CA GLY A 429 -13.04 21.40 6.29
C GLY A 429 -13.22 21.51 7.80
N SER A 430 -12.29 21.00 8.60
CA SER A 430 -12.39 21.11 10.07
C SER A 430 -12.30 22.55 10.54
N LEU A 431 -11.35 23.34 10.03
CA LEU A 431 -11.22 24.77 10.35
C LEU A 431 -12.47 25.56 9.96
N LEU A 432 -13.06 25.26 8.80
CA LEU A 432 -14.29 25.89 8.34
C LEU A 432 -15.48 25.46 9.21
N GLY A 433 -15.60 24.17 9.50
CA GLY A 433 -16.63 23.58 10.35
C GLY A 433 -16.64 24.18 11.76
N GLU A 434 -15.48 24.31 12.41
CA GLU A 434 -15.38 24.95 13.74
C GLU A 434 -15.88 26.41 13.70
N LYS A 435 -15.52 27.16 12.66
CA LYS A 435 -15.96 28.55 12.50
C LYS A 435 -17.47 28.66 12.23
N LEU A 436 -18.03 27.75 11.44
CA LEU A 436 -19.47 27.71 11.17
C LEU A 436 -20.26 27.39 12.45
N LEU A 437 -19.79 26.43 13.23
CA LEU A 437 -20.39 26.08 14.53
C LEU A 437 -20.30 27.25 15.52
N ALA A 438 -19.15 27.90 15.62
CA ALA A 438 -18.97 29.08 16.48
C ALA A 438 -19.86 30.26 16.06
N ALA A 439 -20.17 30.39 14.76
CA ALA A 439 -21.10 31.37 14.22
C ALA A 439 -22.58 30.98 14.37
N GLY A 440 -22.88 29.80 14.92
CA GLY A 440 -24.25 29.31 15.09
C GLY A 440 -24.93 28.89 13.78
N ILE A 441 -24.17 28.62 12.72
CA ILE A 441 -24.70 28.17 11.44
C ILE A 441 -24.94 26.65 11.53
N PRO A 442 -26.17 26.14 11.25
CA PRO A 442 -26.43 24.71 11.21
C PRO A 442 -25.52 24.02 10.20
N LEU A 443 -24.87 22.94 10.60
CA LEU A 443 -23.85 22.25 9.81
C LEU A 443 -24.23 20.77 9.62
N VAL A 444 -24.15 20.32 8.37
CA VAL A 444 -24.12 18.89 8.00
C VAL A 444 -22.80 18.62 7.32
N VAL A 445 -22.16 17.52 7.67
CA VAL A 445 -20.87 17.12 7.08
C VAL A 445 -21.02 15.82 6.32
N ILE A 446 -20.56 15.77 5.07
CA ILE A 446 -20.36 14.52 4.33
C ILE A 446 -18.88 14.16 4.38
N GLU A 447 -18.58 12.94 4.80
CA GLU A 447 -17.20 12.45 4.91
C GLU A 447 -17.12 10.97 4.53
N THR A 448 -16.06 10.56 3.85
CA THR A 448 -15.87 9.15 3.43
C THR A 448 -15.28 8.30 4.55
N SER A 449 -14.57 8.93 5.50
CA SER A 449 -13.95 8.26 6.64
C SER A 449 -14.92 8.07 7.80
N ARG A 450 -15.25 6.80 8.12
CA ARG A 450 -16.12 6.45 9.25
C ARG A 450 -15.59 6.96 10.59
N THR A 451 -14.30 6.84 10.85
CA THR A 451 -13.66 7.33 12.08
C THR A 451 -13.96 8.82 12.31
N ARG A 452 -13.89 9.64 11.25
CA ARG A 452 -14.19 11.07 11.34
C ARG A 452 -15.69 11.33 11.51
N VAL A 453 -16.54 10.56 10.86
CA VAL A 453 -18.00 10.65 11.05
C VAL A 453 -18.39 10.33 12.49
N ASP A 454 -17.78 9.30 13.10
CA ASP A 454 -18.02 8.92 14.49
C ASP A 454 -17.55 10.03 15.45
N GLU A 455 -16.33 10.55 15.26
CA GLU A 455 -15.82 11.71 16.03
C GLU A 455 -16.73 12.94 15.93
N LEU A 456 -17.26 13.23 14.73
CA LEU A 456 -18.21 14.33 14.53
C LEU A 456 -19.53 14.09 15.26
N ARG A 457 -20.06 12.86 15.19
CA ARG A 457 -21.32 12.48 15.86
C ARG A 457 -21.18 12.50 17.38
N GLU A 458 -20.05 12.06 17.93
CA GLU A 458 -19.74 12.19 19.37
C GLU A 458 -19.73 13.64 19.84
N ARG A 459 -19.31 14.56 18.96
CA ARG A 459 -19.35 16.01 19.20
C ARG A 459 -20.73 16.63 18.99
N GLY A 460 -21.75 15.84 18.63
CA GLY A 460 -23.10 16.30 18.33
C GLY A 460 -23.25 16.96 16.96
N ILE A 461 -22.26 16.83 16.07
CA ILE A 461 -22.32 17.33 14.70
C ILE A 461 -23.01 16.28 13.83
N ARG A 462 -23.95 16.73 13.00
CA ARG A 462 -24.65 15.87 12.06
C ARG A 462 -23.72 15.51 10.91
N ALA A 463 -23.36 14.22 10.80
CA ALA A 463 -22.44 13.73 9.79
C ALA A 463 -22.99 12.51 9.05
N VAL A 464 -22.84 12.55 7.72
CA VAL A 464 -23.24 11.54 6.75
C VAL A 464 -21.98 10.87 6.23
N LEU A 465 -21.92 9.54 6.31
CA LEU A 465 -20.81 8.74 5.80
C LEU A 465 -21.03 8.45 4.32
N GLY A 466 -20.09 8.82 3.44
CA GLY A 466 -20.18 8.47 2.03
C GLY A 466 -19.49 9.46 1.11
N ASN A 467 -19.53 9.16 -0.19
CA ASN A 467 -19.03 10.06 -1.22
C ASN A 467 -20.16 10.98 -1.69
N ALA A 468 -19.93 12.30 -1.66
CA ALA A 468 -20.89 13.30 -2.14
C ALA A 468 -21.14 13.27 -3.66
N ALA A 469 -20.33 12.52 -4.43
CA ALA A 469 -20.63 12.21 -5.83
C ALA A 469 -21.79 11.22 -5.97
N ASN A 470 -22.11 10.46 -4.92
CA ASN A 470 -23.28 9.60 -4.89
C ASN A 470 -24.53 10.42 -4.58
N GLU A 471 -25.50 10.30 -5.48
CA GLU A 471 -26.77 10.97 -5.42
C GLU A 471 -27.55 10.71 -4.11
N GLU A 472 -27.50 9.48 -3.61
CA GLU A 472 -28.20 9.04 -2.41
C GLU A 472 -27.62 9.68 -1.14
N ILE A 473 -26.29 9.79 -1.06
CA ILE A 473 -25.59 10.47 0.04
C ILE A 473 -25.95 11.96 0.11
N MET A 474 -26.06 12.61 -1.05
CA MET A 474 -26.50 14.01 -1.12
C MET A 474 -27.95 14.19 -0.66
N ASN A 475 -28.83 13.22 -0.96
CA ASN A 475 -30.20 13.23 -0.47
C ASN A 475 -30.25 12.98 1.04
N LEU A 476 -29.47 12.05 1.60
CA LEU A 476 -29.36 11.82 3.04
C LEU A 476 -28.92 13.08 3.79
N ALA A 477 -28.06 13.89 3.17
CA ALA A 477 -27.57 15.15 3.69
C ALA A 477 -28.51 16.36 3.45
N HIS A 478 -29.70 16.12 2.87
CA HIS A 478 -30.72 17.12 2.57
C HIS A 478 -30.18 18.30 1.75
N LEU A 479 -29.48 18.00 0.64
CA LEU A 479 -28.97 19.02 -0.29
C LEU A 479 -30.09 19.94 -0.81
N ASP A 480 -31.27 19.38 -1.05
CA ASP A 480 -32.45 20.05 -1.61
C ASP A 480 -32.91 21.27 -0.81
N CYS A 481 -32.65 21.27 0.51
CA CYS A 481 -32.95 22.41 1.38
C CYS A 481 -31.70 23.02 2.04
N ALA A 482 -30.50 22.64 1.62
CA ALA A 482 -29.26 23.26 2.07
C ALA A 482 -29.10 24.67 1.47
N ARG A 483 -28.52 25.59 2.25
CA ARG A 483 -28.29 26.97 1.81
C ARG A 483 -26.93 27.14 1.13
N TRP A 484 -25.93 26.41 1.62
CA TRP A 484 -24.57 26.43 1.10
C TRP A 484 -24.06 25.02 0.89
N LEU A 485 -23.35 24.80 -0.21
CA LEU A 485 -22.53 23.62 -0.43
C LEU A 485 -21.06 24.05 -0.41
N LEU A 486 -20.31 23.52 0.54
CA LEU A 486 -18.91 23.85 0.80
C LEU A 486 -18.06 22.63 0.48
N LEU A 487 -17.33 22.65 -0.65
CA LEU A 487 -16.48 21.53 -1.08
C LEU A 487 -15.04 21.80 -0.64
N THR A 488 -14.52 21.03 0.32
CA THR A 488 -13.16 21.22 0.84
C THR A 488 -12.21 20.04 0.58
N ILE A 489 -12.68 19.08 -0.23
CA ILE A 489 -11.90 17.94 -0.73
C ILE A 489 -10.73 18.41 -1.62
N PRO A 490 -9.61 17.67 -1.65
CA PRO A 490 -8.42 18.08 -2.39
C PRO A 490 -8.50 17.81 -3.90
N ASN A 491 -9.36 16.89 -4.35
CA ASN A 491 -9.48 16.53 -5.77
C ASN A 491 -10.44 17.49 -6.48
N GLY A 492 -9.91 18.44 -7.26
CA GLY A 492 -10.73 19.44 -7.94
C GLY A 492 -11.63 18.89 -9.04
N TYR A 493 -11.23 17.79 -9.70
CA TYR A 493 -12.06 17.14 -10.73
C TYR A 493 -13.26 16.42 -10.12
N GLU A 494 -13.07 15.73 -9.00
CA GLU A 494 -14.17 15.13 -8.23
C GLU A 494 -15.10 16.22 -7.68
N ALA A 495 -14.55 17.32 -7.16
CA ALA A 495 -15.33 18.47 -6.73
C ALA A 495 -16.20 19.00 -7.87
N GLY A 496 -15.67 19.10 -9.09
CA GLY A 496 -16.43 19.56 -10.27
C GLY A 496 -17.60 18.64 -10.64
N GLU A 497 -17.48 17.32 -10.49
CA GLU A 497 -18.62 16.40 -10.69
C GLU A 497 -19.70 16.59 -9.63
N ILE A 498 -19.29 16.74 -8.36
CA ILE A 498 -20.22 17.02 -7.26
C ILE A 498 -20.95 18.34 -7.49
N VAL A 499 -20.24 19.38 -7.96
CA VAL A 499 -20.85 20.67 -8.33
C VAL A 499 -21.89 20.50 -9.42
N ALA A 500 -21.57 19.74 -10.47
CA ALA A 500 -22.48 19.54 -11.60
C ALA A 500 -23.78 18.86 -11.14
N SER A 501 -23.65 17.77 -10.38
CA SER A 501 -24.79 17.02 -9.82
C SER A 501 -25.60 17.87 -8.84
N ALA A 502 -24.93 18.63 -7.97
CA ALA A 502 -25.60 19.48 -7.00
C ALA A 502 -26.38 20.62 -7.67
N ARG A 503 -25.81 21.23 -8.71
CA ARG A 503 -26.46 22.32 -9.46
C ARG A 503 -27.69 21.83 -10.24
N GLU A 504 -27.65 20.62 -10.77
CA GLU A 504 -28.80 20.00 -11.45
C GLU A 504 -29.98 19.81 -10.50
N LYS A 505 -29.71 19.40 -9.25
CA LYS A 505 -30.74 19.19 -8.23
C LYS A 505 -31.23 20.45 -7.54
N SER A 506 -30.31 21.37 -7.26
CA SER A 506 -30.59 22.58 -6.48
C SER A 506 -30.02 23.79 -7.22
N PRO A 507 -30.75 24.33 -8.21
CA PRO A 507 -30.27 25.40 -9.07
C PRO A 507 -29.84 26.66 -8.32
N ASP A 508 -30.46 26.94 -7.16
CA ASP A 508 -30.26 28.17 -6.39
C ASP A 508 -29.24 28.04 -5.23
N ILE A 509 -28.64 26.87 -5.01
CA ILE A 509 -27.70 26.67 -3.90
C ILE A 509 -26.41 27.46 -4.11
N GLU A 510 -25.86 28.07 -3.05
CA GLU A 510 -24.56 28.73 -3.13
C GLU A 510 -23.44 27.69 -2.96
N ILE A 511 -22.68 27.46 -4.03
CA ILE A 511 -21.60 26.48 -4.09
C ILE A 511 -20.25 27.19 -3.99
N ILE A 512 -19.51 26.88 -2.93
CA ILE A 512 -18.13 27.36 -2.72
C ILE A 512 -17.21 26.15 -2.70
N ALA A 513 -16.26 26.10 -3.63
CA ALA A 513 -15.36 24.97 -3.76
C ALA A 513 -13.90 25.37 -3.56
N ARG A 514 -13.10 24.43 -3.07
CA ARG A 514 -11.64 24.55 -3.00
C ARG A 514 -10.99 23.99 -4.27
N ALA A 515 -9.90 24.62 -4.69
CA ALA A 515 -9.01 24.11 -5.73
C ALA A 515 -7.52 24.29 -5.34
N HIS A 516 -6.65 23.57 -6.04
CA HIS A 516 -5.19 23.61 -5.90
C HIS A 516 -4.47 24.10 -7.15
N TYR A 517 -5.10 23.94 -8.31
CA TYR A 517 -4.50 24.30 -9.59
C TYR A 517 -5.46 25.16 -10.43
N ASP A 518 -4.89 25.96 -11.35
CA ASP A 518 -5.65 26.88 -12.19
C ASP A 518 -6.64 26.16 -13.13
N ASP A 519 -6.29 24.97 -13.61
CA ASP A 519 -7.15 24.11 -14.43
C ASP A 519 -8.35 23.59 -13.64
N GLU A 520 -8.16 23.19 -12.37
CA GLU A 520 -9.25 22.81 -11.47
C GLU A 520 -10.20 23.97 -11.21
N VAL A 521 -9.67 25.18 -10.97
CA VAL A 521 -10.49 26.39 -10.78
C VAL A 521 -11.42 26.60 -11.97
N LYS A 522 -10.87 26.51 -13.19
CA LYS A 522 -11.64 26.65 -14.42
C LYS A 522 -12.69 25.54 -14.53
N TYR A 523 -12.29 24.29 -14.31
CA TYR A 523 -13.16 23.12 -14.40
C TYR A 523 -14.39 23.21 -13.48
N ILE A 524 -14.15 23.51 -12.20
CA ILE A 524 -15.21 23.60 -11.19
C ILE A 524 -16.16 24.78 -11.48
N THR A 525 -15.61 25.91 -11.93
CA THR A 525 -16.41 27.09 -12.30
C THR A 525 -17.31 26.79 -13.50
N GLU A 526 -16.79 26.12 -14.53
CA GLU A 526 -17.56 25.73 -15.72
C GLU A 526 -18.71 24.76 -15.41
N ARG A 527 -18.57 23.94 -14.36
CA ARG A 527 -19.63 23.04 -13.86
C ARG A 527 -20.70 23.75 -13.02
N GLY A 528 -20.52 25.03 -12.72
CA GLY A 528 -21.55 25.86 -12.10
C GLY A 528 -21.31 26.19 -10.63
N ALA A 529 -20.08 26.16 -10.13
CA ALA A 529 -19.77 26.70 -8.81
C ALA A 529 -19.91 28.23 -8.80
N ASN A 530 -20.41 28.81 -7.70
CA ASN A 530 -20.51 30.26 -7.56
C ASN A 530 -19.14 30.88 -7.31
N GLN A 531 -18.36 30.24 -6.43
CA GLN A 531 -17.02 30.68 -6.07
C GLN A 531 -16.07 29.50 -5.95
N VAL A 532 -14.84 29.70 -6.43
CA VAL A 532 -13.76 28.73 -6.26
C VAL A 532 -12.58 29.41 -5.59
N VAL A 533 -12.15 28.86 -4.46
CA VAL A 533 -11.06 29.37 -3.63
C VAL A 533 -9.82 28.52 -3.85
N MET A 534 -8.76 29.15 -4.36
CA MET A 534 -7.46 28.49 -4.55
C MET A 534 -6.56 28.80 -3.36
N GLY A 535 -6.04 27.75 -2.71
CA GLY A 535 -5.28 27.89 -1.47
C GLY A 535 -4.05 28.80 -1.62
N GLU A 536 -3.29 28.63 -2.70
CA GLU A 536 -2.09 29.38 -3.01
C GLU A 536 -2.38 30.88 -3.21
N ARG A 537 -3.53 31.22 -3.81
CA ARG A 537 -3.96 32.61 -4.02
C ARG A 537 -4.38 33.27 -2.71
N GLU A 538 -5.12 32.58 -1.86
CA GLU A 538 -5.52 33.12 -0.55
C GLU A 538 -4.32 33.26 0.40
N ILE A 539 -3.35 32.34 0.35
CA ILE A 539 -2.10 32.49 1.09
C ILE A 539 -1.34 33.74 0.62
N ALA A 540 -1.23 33.95 -0.69
CA ALA A 540 -0.60 35.16 -1.23
C ALA A 540 -1.35 36.44 -0.84
N ARG A 541 -2.70 36.43 -0.86
CA ARG A 541 -3.52 37.56 -0.39
C ARG A 541 -3.29 37.83 1.10
N ALA A 542 -3.32 36.80 1.94
CA ALA A 542 -3.08 36.96 3.38
C ALA A 542 -1.68 37.51 3.68
N MET A 543 -0.66 37.11 2.91
CA MET A 543 0.69 37.69 3.03
C MET A 543 0.71 39.18 2.67
N LEU A 544 -0.02 39.59 1.63
CA LEU A 544 -0.15 41.01 1.26
C LEU A 544 -0.87 41.81 2.35
N GLU A 545 -1.97 41.30 2.89
CA GLU A 545 -2.71 41.94 3.99
C GLU A 545 -1.82 42.14 5.23
N LEU A 546 -0.98 41.15 5.56
CA LEU A 546 -0.03 41.25 6.67
C LEU A 546 1.05 42.30 6.45
N LEU A 547 1.42 42.60 5.20
CA LEU A 547 2.34 43.69 4.87
C LEU A 547 1.68 45.08 5.00
N GLU A 548 0.36 45.15 4.79
CA GLU A 548 -0.42 46.39 4.90
C GLU A 548 -0.77 46.74 6.35
N THR A 549 -0.81 45.76 7.26
CA THR A 549 -0.91 46.01 8.70
C THR A 549 0.47 46.25 9.34
N PRO A 550 0.73 47.42 9.94
CA PRO A 550 2.00 47.65 10.64
C PRO A 550 2.17 46.64 11.78
N PRO A 551 3.39 46.14 12.05
CA PRO A 551 3.63 45.21 13.14
C PRO A 551 3.19 45.85 14.47
N ALA A 552 2.40 45.11 15.25
CA ALA A 552 1.92 45.55 16.55
C ALA A 552 3.11 45.79 17.50
N GLY A 553 3.63 47.02 17.53
CA GLY A 553 4.82 47.36 18.30
C GLY A 553 5.30 48.81 18.24
N GLU A 554 5.00 49.58 17.18
CA GLU A 554 5.40 50.99 17.12
C GLU A 554 4.23 51.92 17.47
N VAL A 555 3.93 52.01 18.76
CA VAL A 555 3.37 53.25 19.32
C VAL A 555 4.51 54.27 19.30
N VAL A 556 4.59 55.06 18.23
CA VAL A 556 5.47 56.23 18.19
C VAL A 556 4.93 57.22 19.21
N ALA A 557 5.59 57.29 20.37
CA ALA A 557 5.42 58.38 21.32
C ALA A 557 5.84 59.69 20.62
N SER A 558 4.93 60.65 20.63
CA SER A 558 5.09 62.04 20.19
C SER A 558 6.20 62.77 20.92
#